data_AF-A0A960HFQ2-F1
#
_entry.id   AF-A0A960HFQ2-F1
#
_cell.length_a   1.000
_cell.length_b   1.000
_cell.length_c   1.000
_cell.angle_alpha   90.00
_cell.angle_beta   90.00
_cell.angle_gamma   90.00
#
_symmetry.space_group_name_H-M   'P 1'
#
loop_
_entity.id
_entity.type
_entity.pdbx_description
1 polymer ?
#
loop_
_entity_poly.entity_id
_entity_poly.type
_entity_poly.pdbx_seq_one_letter_code
_entity_poly.pdbx_strand_id
1 'polypeptide(L)' 'AADAALQELAGRHTIGVTQVVTAGPEGDVTYHLQVGDGAATFGPGAAYPEDVKMEQTWETAVGVATGTLNAQEAFI' A
#
# COMPACT_ATOMS: atom_id res chain seq x y z
N ALA A 1 6.95 8.54 12.56
CA ALA A 1 6.35 7.90 13.74
C ALA A 1 5.30 6.92 13.26
N ALA A 2 5.16 5.75 13.88
CA ALA A 2 4.05 4.84 13.54
C ALA A 2 2.73 5.52 13.91
N ASP A 3 1.73 5.40 13.05
CA ASP A 3 0.42 6.01 13.26
C ASP A 3 -0.35 5.21 14.32
N ALA A 4 -0.70 5.87 15.43
CA ALA A 4 -1.33 5.23 16.58
C ALA A 4 -2.73 4.68 16.26
N ALA A 5 -3.45 5.29 15.32
CA ALA A 5 -4.76 4.79 14.89
C ALA A 5 -4.60 3.49 14.09
N LEU A 6 -3.59 3.44 13.22
CA LEU A 6 -3.26 2.22 12.46
C LEU A 6 -2.81 1.07 13.38
N GLN A 7 -2.05 1.35 14.44
CA GLN A 7 -1.67 0.34 15.43
C GLN A 7 -2.87 -0.22 16.21
N GLU A 8 -3.80 0.63 16.63
CA GLU A 8 -5.01 0.19 17.31
C GLU A 8 -5.90 -0.66 16.39
N LEU A 9 -6.08 -0.22 15.14
CA LEU A 9 -6.77 -0.98 14.10
C LEU A 9 -6.09 -2.34 13.85
N ALA A 10 -4.76 -2.39 13.85
CA ALA A 10 -3.99 -3.63 13.70
C ALA A 10 -4.15 -4.63 14.84
N GLY A 11 -4.51 -4.16 16.05
CA GLY A 11 -4.83 -5.04 17.16
C GLY A 11 -6.20 -5.71 17.04
N ARG A 12 -7.08 -5.16 16.19
CA ARG A 12 -8.47 -5.62 16.01
C ARG A 12 -8.73 -6.25 14.65
N HIS A 13 -7.88 -5.96 13.67
CA HIS A 13 -8.05 -6.37 12.28
C HIS A 13 -6.72 -6.83 11.71
N THR A 14 -6.74 -7.99 11.07
CA THR A 14 -5.65 -8.44 10.21
C THR A 14 -6.03 -8.09 8.77
N ILE A 15 -5.18 -7.32 8.09
CA ILE A 15 -5.34 -7.01 6.67
C ILE A 15 -3.98 -7.02 5.98
N GLY A 16 -3.86 -7.83 4.93
CA GLY A 16 -2.75 -7.80 3.99
C GLY A 16 -3.14 -7.09 2.71
N VAL A 17 -2.46 -5.98 2.42
CA VAL A 17 -2.65 -5.22 1.18
C VAL A 17 -1.42 -5.39 0.30
N THR A 18 -1.58 -5.99 -0.87
CA THR A 18 -0.57 -5.99 -1.93
C THR A 18 -0.78 -4.80 -2.84
N GLN A 19 0.28 -4.05 -3.12
CA GLN A 19 0.26 -2.94 -4.06
C GLN A 19 1.30 -3.18 -5.16
N VAL A 20 0.82 -3.22 -6.38
CA VAL A 20 1.62 -3.39 -7.60
C VAL A 20 1.67 -2.06 -8.33
N VAL A 21 2.87 -1.55 -8.53
CA VAL A 21 3.14 -0.36 -9.33
C VAL A 21 3.77 -0.81 -10.63
N THR A 22 3.05 -0.62 -11.73
CA THR A 22 3.49 -1.07 -13.07
C THR A 22 4.06 0.08 -13.90
N ALA A 23 4.80 -0.25 -14.95
CA ALA A 23 5.38 0.74 -15.88
C ALA A 23 6.35 1.74 -15.22
N GLY A 24 7.03 1.33 -14.16
CA GLY A 24 8.11 2.10 -13.55
C GLY A 24 9.36 2.13 -14.44
N PRO A 25 10.23 3.15 -14.28
CA PRO A 25 11.51 3.22 -15.00
C PRO A 25 12.43 2.03 -14.69
N GLU A 26 12.24 1.39 -13.54
CA GLU A 26 12.98 0.19 -13.10
C GLU A 26 12.19 -1.12 -13.32
N GLY A 27 11.01 -1.05 -13.96
CA GLY A 27 10.08 -2.16 -14.13
C GLY A 27 8.92 -2.15 -13.13
N ASP A 28 8.17 -3.24 -13.09
CA ASP A 28 7.03 -3.40 -12.18
C ASP A 28 7.52 -3.71 -10.76
N VAL A 29 6.99 -2.98 -9.79
CA VAL A 29 7.36 -3.10 -8.37
C VAL A 29 6.15 -3.57 -7.58
N THR A 30 6.32 -4.66 -6.81
CA THR A 30 5.30 -5.12 -5.87
C THR A 30 5.78 -4.92 -4.44
N TYR A 31 4.92 -4.35 -3.61
CA TYR A 31 5.11 -4.24 -2.18
C TYR A 31 3.83 -4.56 -1.44
N HIS A 32 3.92 -4.70 -0.13
CA HIS A 32 2.78 -4.95 0.72
C HIS A 32 2.79 -4.11 1.99
N LEU A 33 1.59 -3.86 2.48
CA LEU A 33 1.31 -3.42 3.83
C LEU A 33 0.64 -4.58 4.57
N GLN A 34 1.29 -5.10 5.60
CA GLN A 34 0.70 -6.10 6.49
C GLN A 34 0.31 -5.42 7.79
N VAL A 35 -0.96 -5.51 8.14
CA VAL A 35 -1.50 -4.98 9.37
C VAL A 35 -2.06 -6.15 10.17
N GLY A 36 -1.62 -6.29 11.42
CA GLY A 36 -2.01 -7.38 12.31
C GLY A 36 -1.14 -7.42 13.55
N ASP A 37 -1.57 -8.15 14.58
CA ASP A 37 -0.84 -8.32 15.85
C ASP A 37 -0.45 -6.98 16.52
N GLY A 38 -1.24 -5.92 16.29
CA GLY A 38 -0.98 -4.57 16.84
C GLY A 38 0.10 -3.78 16.10
N ALA A 39 0.60 -4.27 14.96
CA ALA A 39 1.60 -3.61 14.14
C ALA A 39 1.16 -3.45 12.68
N ALA A 40 1.71 -2.44 12.03
CA ALA A 40 1.64 -2.25 10.59
C ALA A 40 3.07 -2.30 10.04
N THR A 41 3.35 -3.25 9.14
CA THR A 41 4.66 -3.46 8.53
C THR A 41 4.57 -3.30 7.02
N PHE A 42 5.63 -2.76 6.43
CA PHE A 42 5.73 -2.55 4.99
C PHE A 42 6.94 -3.31 4.46
N GLY A 43 6.78 -4.01 3.34
CA GLY A 43 7.83 -4.85 2.78
C GLY A 43 7.72 -5.06 1.27
N PRO A 44 8.79 -5.52 0.62
CA PRO A 44 8.75 -5.92 -0.78
C PRO A 44 7.96 -7.23 -0.97
N GLY A 45 7.36 -7.41 -2.16
CA GLY A 45 6.57 -8.59 -2.50
C GLY A 45 5.11 -8.50 -2.04
N ALA A 46 4.34 -9.56 -2.30
CA ALA A 46 2.91 -9.63 -1.98
C ALA A 46 2.66 -9.87 -0.47
N ALA A 47 1.51 -9.42 0.01
CA ALA A 47 1.04 -9.68 1.38
C ALA A 47 0.70 -11.17 1.55
N TYR A 48 0.75 -11.67 2.80
CA TYR A 48 0.25 -13.00 3.13
C TYR A 48 -0.41 -13.03 4.52
N PRO A 49 -1.73 -13.32 4.60
CA PRO A 49 -2.66 -13.50 3.49
C PRO A 49 -2.85 -12.21 2.67
N GLU A 50 -3.14 -12.33 1.37
CA GLU A 50 -3.51 -11.19 0.52
C GLU A 50 -5.03 -10.97 0.62
N ASP A 51 -5.43 -9.92 1.33
CA ASP A 51 -6.84 -9.54 1.48
C ASP A 51 -7.27 -8.52 0.41
N VAL A 52 -6.35 -7.64 0.01
CA VAL A 52 -6.59 -6.59 -1.00
C VAL A 52 -5.40 -6.52 -1.94
N LYS A 53 -5.67 -6.44 -3.26
CA LYS A 53 -4.67 -6.16 -4.28
C LYS A 53 -5.00 -4.85 -4.99
N MET A 54 -4.04 -3.93 -5.02
CA MET A 54 -4.15 -2.65 -5.70
C MET A 54 -3.13 -2.59 -6.82
N GLU A 55 -3.56 -2.35 -8.06
CA GLU A 55 -2.66 -2.20 -9.20
C GLU A 55 -2.79 -0.77 -9.74
N GLN A 56 -1.65 -0.08 -9.90
CA GLN A 56 -1.62 1.28 -10.45
C GLN A 56 -0.36 1.50 -11.27
N THR A 57 -0.38 2.45 -12.20
CA THR A 57 0.80 2.82 -12.97
C THR A 57 1.74 3.71 -12.13
N TRP A 58 3.03 3.67 -12.46
CA TRP A 58 4.07 4.49 -11.84
C TRP A 58 3.77 5.99 -11.91
N GLU A 59 3.25 6.47 -13.03
CA GLU A 59 2.87 7.86 -13.21
C GLU A 59 1.81 8.29 -12.19
N THR A 60 0.81 7.44 -11.94
CA THR A 60 -0.22 7.67 -10.93
C THR A 60 0.36 7.61 -9.52
N ALA A 61 1.21 6.62 -9.21
CA ALA A 61 1.83 6.47 -7.89
C ALA A 61 2.73 7.67 -7.53
N VAL A 62 3.54 8.15 -8.48
CA VAL A 62 4.38 9.34 -8.30
C VAL A 62 3.51 10.59 -8.20
N GLY A 63 2.47 10.72 -9.02
CA GLY A 63 1.52 11.82 -8.96
C GLY A 63 0.87 11.96 -7.58
N VAL A 64 0.42 10.85 -7.00
CA VAL A 64 -0.18 10.81 -5.65
C VAL A 64 0.87 11.11 -4.56
N ALA A 65 2.05 10.48 -4.62
CA ALA A 65 3.09 10.66 -3.60
C ALA A 65 3.68 12.08 -3.58
N THR A 66 3.72 12.75 -4.73
CA THR A 66 4.21 14.14 -4.86
C THR A 66 3.12 15.19 -4.64
N GLY A 67 1.86 14.78 -4.45
CA GLY A 67 0.72 15.69 -4.33
C GLY A 67 0.32 16.39 -5.63
N THR A 68 0.87 15.95 -6.77
CA THR A 68 0.55 16.46 -8.11
C THR A 68 -0.75 15.86 -8.65
N LEU A 69 -1.23 14.76 -8.05
CA LEU A 69 -2.46 14.05 -8.38
C LEU A 69 -3.18 13.72 -7.05
N ASN A 70 -4.47 14.03 -6.96
CA ASN A 70 -5.25 13.73 -5.75
C ASN A 70 -5.45 12.21 -5.63
N ALA A 71 -5.07 11.64 -4.47
CA ALA A 71 -5.22 10.21 -4.18
C ALA A 71 -6.65 9.68 -4.37
N GLN A 72 -7.67 10.54 -4.20
CA GLN A 72 -9.08 10.18 -4.40
C GLN A 72 -9.47 10.16 -5.88
N GLU A 73 -8.85 10.97 -6.73
CA GLU A 73 -9.06 10.96 -8.18
C GLU A 73 -8.31 9.80 -8.85
N ALA A 74 -7.18 9.37 -8.28
CA ALA A 74 -6.43 8.21 -8.72
C ALA A 74 -7.14 6.87 -8.45
N PHE A 75 -8.19 6.88 -7.61
CA PHE A 75 -8.95 5.70 -7.19
C PHE A 75 -10.33 5.58 -7.84
N ILE A 76 -10.76 6.57 -8.64
CA ILE A 76 -12.05 6.62 -9.36
C ILE A 76 -11.88 6.15 -10.80
#